data_AF-A0A813JK24-F1
#
_entry.id   AF-A0A813JK24-F1
#
_cell.length_a   1.000
_cell.length_b   1.000
_cell.length_c   1.000
_cell.angle_alpha   90.00
_cell.angle_beta   90.00
_cell.angle_gamma   90.00
#
_symmetry.space_group_name_H-M   'P 1'
#
loop_
_entity.id
_entity.type
_entity.pdbx_description
1 polymer ?
#
loop_
_entity_poly.entity_id
_entity_poly.type
_entity_poly.pdbx_seq_one_letter_code
_entity_poly.pdbx_strand_id
1 'polypeptide(L)'
;MVLVGLTAISYVENVVPACVAICIAGLGMGMSNLAGLVALNTRVVASRRALLVGLATCGTSVGTILLPQVYARLIVALGWRWSMRVMSFSTAFALLATAPFFRVPKKAEAPPTLSVTVSDETELARGTDLFVTSDPVETSAVHQPSTVAEDERRSPEGQSCWRQFPCADPRFACWWLNMLVCFTGYFAPAAFLAEFAKTELGLDPSAYASAYTAIGVGGLTTRLFLGFIVGKCGGPRRVHFGSQLASGVLTVLLPWCWNSASLIVWGTFYGLAIGPFIALVSVILSELFGTDVLPLYHGVSRTGVSLGTFIGPPLISLVVQAAGYRAALAIAGSLVLCAAGFLILLRVIEKSRAGGRAGTVSGQPLL
;
A
#
# COMPACT_ATOMS: atom_id res chain seq x y z
N MET A 1 -2.32 -20.01 3.26
CA MET A 1 -2.36 -19.79 1.79
C MET A 1 -0.98 -19.72 1.16
N VAL A 2 -0.05 -18.87 1.63
CA VAL A 2 1.32 -18.79 1.05
C VAL A 2 2.05 -20.15 1.04
N LEU A 3 2.05 -20.87 2.17
CA LEU A 3 2.59 -22.23 2.27
C LEU A 3 1.97 -23.19 1.24
N VAL A 4 0.63 -23.21 1.17
CA VAL A 4 -0.11 -24.10 0.26
C VAL A 4 0.22 -23.81 -1.19
N GLY A 5 0.24 -22.52 -1.59
CA GLY A 5 0.58 -22.13 -2.96
C GLY A 5 2.01 -22.49 -3.35
N LEU A 6 3.01 -22.16 -2.52
CA LEU A 6 4.41 -22.49 -2.81
C LEU A 6 4.68 -23.99 -2.81
N THR A 7 4.08 -24.74 -1.89
CA THR A 7 4.20 -26.20 -1.85
C THR A 7 3.52 -26.84 -3.05
N ALA A 8 2.33 -26.35 -3.45
CA ALA A 8 1.63 -26.85 -4.63
C ALA A 8 2.48 -26.68 -5.90
N ILE A 9 3.15 -25.53 -6.10
CA ILE A 9 4.07 -25.32 -7.23
C ILE A 9 5.13 -26.43 -7.33
N SER A 10 5.60 -26.98 -6.20
CA SER A 10 6.64 -28.01 -6.22
C SER A 10 6.19 -29.35 -6.82
N TYR A 11 4.88 -29.65 -6.79
CA TYR A 11 4.31 -30.91 -7.31
C TYR A 11 3.73 -30.78 -8.71
N VAL A 12 3.64 -29.56 -9.22
CA VAL A 12 3.02 -29.32 -10.52
C VAL A 12 3.98 -29.69 -11.65
N GLU A 13 3.45 -30.37 -12.66
CA GLU A 13 4.15 -30.73 -13.91
C GLU A 13 3.62 -29.95 -15.13
N ASN A 14 2.45 -29.31 -15.00
CA ASN A 14 1.77 -28.58 -16.06
C ASN A 14 1.70 -27.08 -15.75
N VAL A 15 1.81 -26.21 -16.76
CA VAL A 15 1.83 -24.75 -16.56
C VAL A 15 0.53 -24.22 -15.95
N VAL A 16 -0.63 -24.76 -16.35
CA VAL A 16 -1.95 -24.30 -15.88
C VAL A 16 -2.11 -24.43 -14.35
N PRO A 17 -1.90 -25.61 -13.73
CA PRO A 17 -1.95 -25.72 -12.27
C PRO A 17 -0.83 -24.93 -11.55
N ALA A 18 0.27 -24.61 -12.22
CA ALA A 18 1.32 -23.76 -11.64
C ALA A 18 0.80 -22.32 -11.52
N CYS A 19 0.10 -21.80 -12.53
CA CYS A 19 -0.56 -20.50 -12.48
C CYS A 19 -1.57 -20.42 -11.32
N VAL A 20 -2.40 -21.46 -11.14
CA VAL A 20 -3.37 -21.52 -10.02
C VAL A 20 -2.65 -21.46 -8.67
N ALA A 21 -1.57 -22.23 -8.51
CA ALA A 21 -0.80 -22.25 -7.27
C ALA A 21 -0.11 -20.89 -6.99
N ILE A 22 0.38 -20.21 -8.03
CA ILE A 22 0.90 -18.84 -7.94
C ILE A 22 -0.19 -17.86 -7.49
N CYS A 23 -1.41 -17.96 -8.02
CA CYS A 23 -2.54 -17.13 -7.60
C CYS A 23 -2.87 -17.33 -6.10
N ILE A 24 -2.88 -18.57 -5.62
CA ILE A 24 -3.12 -18.89 -4.20
C ILE A 24 -2.01 -18.31 -3.31
N ALA A 25 -0.75 -18.41 -3.73
CA ALA A 25 0.38 -17.80 -3.02
C ALA A 25 0.25 -16.26 -2.98
N GLY A 26 -0.14 -15.65 -4.11
CA GLY A 26 -0.38 -14.22 -4.24
C GLY A 26 -1.48 -13.70 -3.32
N LEU A 27 -2.63 -14.38 -3.26
CA LEU A 27 -3.72 -14.06 -2.33
C LEU A 27 -3.23 -14.09 -0.87
N GLY A 28 -2.45 -15.12 -0.50
CA GLY A 28 -1.88 -15.21 0.83
C GLY A 28 -0.93 -14.05 1.18
N MET A 29 -0.07 -13.64 0.25
CA MET A 29 0.84 -12.50 0.45
C MET A 29 0.08 -11.16 0.51
N GLY A 30 -1.01 -11.02 -0.24
CA GLY A 30 -1.86 -9.83 -0.21
C GLY A 30 -2.53 -9.64 1.16
N MET A 31 -3.04 -10.71 1.75
CA MET A 31 -3.70 -10.67 3.07
C MET A 31 -2.73 -10.31 4.21
N SER A 32 -1.49 -10.80 4.16
CA SER A 32 -0.53 -10.62 5.26
C SER A 32 0.15 -9.25 5.26
N ASN A 33 0.57 -8.76 4.11
CA ASN A 33 1.40 -7.55 4.02
C ASN A 33 0.63 -6.27 4.42
N LEU A 34 -0.67 -6.22 4.13
CA LEU A 34 -1.50 -5.05 4.40
C LEU A 34 -1.78 -4.86 5.90
N ALA A 35 -2.12 -5.94 6.60
CA ALA A 35 -2.63 -5.87 7.97
C ALA A 35 -1.59 -5.30 8.96
N GLY A 36 -0.33 -5.71 8.84
CA GLY A 36 0.73 -5.27 9.76
C GLY A 36 1.03 -3.77 9.66
N LEU A 37 1.14 -3.24 8.43
CA LEU A 37 1.46 -1.83 8.21
C LEU A 37 0.31 -0.90 8.62
N VAL A 38 -0.93 -1.30 8.37
CA VAL A 38 -2.10 -0.52 8.76
C VAL A 38 -2.23 -0.48 10.29
N ALA A 39 -2.10 -1.63 10.96
CA ALA A 39 -2.13 -1.71 12.42
C ALA A 39 -0.99 -0.91 13.09
N LEU A 40 0.18 -0.85 12.47
CA LEU A 40 1.29 -0.03 12.96
C LEU A 40 0.95 1.46 12.88
N ASN A 41 0.44 1.94 11.74
CA ASN A 41 0.13 3.36 11.55
C ASN A 41 -1.02 3.86 12.44
N THR A 42 -1.97 3.00 12.81
CA THR A 42 -3.08 3.36 13.71
C THR A 42 -2.64 3.47 15.17
N ARG A 43 -1.66 2.68 15.61
CA ARG A 43 -1.21 2.63 17.02
C ARG A 43 -0.03 3.54 17.32
N VAL A 44 0.74 3.91 16.31
CA VAL A 44 1.99 4.68 16.47
C VAL A 44 1.72 6.18 16.31
N VAL A 45 2.33 6.96 17.21
CA VAL A 45 2.38 8.42 17.15
C VAL A 45 2.94 8.90 15.81
N ALA A 46 2.30 9.89 15.20
CA ALA A 46 2.61 10.39 13.85
C ALA A 46 4.12 10.64 13.62
N SER A 47 4.82 11.26 14.59
CA SER A 47 6.25 11.57 14.50
C SER A 47 7.18 10.37 14.37
N ARG A 48 6.74 9.17 14.81
CA ARG A 48 7.53 7.93 14.78
C ARG A 48 7.08 6.94 13.71
N ARG A 49 6.00 7.24 12.96
CA ARG A 49 5.45 6.33 11.94
C ARG A 49 6.49 5.95 10.89
N ALA A 50 7.21 6.92 10.33
CA ALA A 50 8.21 6.66 9.30
C ALA A 50 9.35 5.73 9.79
N LEU A 51 9.85 5.93 11.01
CA LEU A 51 10.90 5.07 11.59
C LEU A 51 10.39 3.63 11.78
N LEU A 52 9.22 3.46 12.39
CA LEU A 52 8.69 2.14 12.70
C LEU A 52 8.22 1.40 11.45
N VAL A 53 7.66 2.10 10.46
CA VAL A 53 7.34 1.51 9.15
C VAL A 53 8.61 1.11 8.42
N GLY A 54 9.67 1.93 8.50
CA GLY A 54 10.99 1.57 7.98
C GLY A 54 11.52 0.28 8.60
N LEU A 55 11.49 0.18 9.93
CA LEU A 55 11.93 -1.02 10.65
C LEU A 55 11.08 -2.26 10.31
N ALA A 56 9.75 -2.10 10.27
CA ALA A 56 8.83 -3.18 9.91
C ALA A 56 9.04 -3.70 8.48
N THR A 57 9.49 -2.83 7.55
CA THR A 57 9.75 -3.17 6.15
C THR A 57 11.20 -3.58 5.87
N CYS A 58 12.08 -3.61 6.88
CA CYS A 58 13.46 -4.08 6.71
C CYS A 58 13.52 -5.55 6.27
N GLY A 59 12.54 -6.36 6.67
CA GLY A 59 12.43 -7.77 6.27
C GLY A 59 12.41 -7.98 4.75
N THR A 60 11.77 -7.08 3.99
CA THR A 60 11.77 -7.15 2.52
C THR A 60 13.18 -6.96 1.94
N SER A 61 13.99 -6.06 2.52
CA SER A 61 15.38 -5.87 2.07
C SER A 61 16.26 -7.07 2.42
N VAL A 62 16.12 -7.61 3.63
CA VAL A 62 16.82 -8.84 4.04
C VAL A 62 16.48 -9.99 3.10
N GLY A 63 15.21 -10.11 2.69
CA GLY A 63 14.76 -11.03 1.65
C GLY A 63 15.49 -10.81 0.33
N THR A 64 15.57 -9.57 -0.17
CA THR A 64 16.31 -9.26 -1.41
C THR A 64 17.80 -9.60 -1.34
N ILE A 65 18.42 -9.44 -0.16
CA ILE A 65 19.83 -9.79 0.07
C ILE A 65 20.06 -11.30 0.05
N LEU A 66 19.25 -12.04 0.83
CA LEU A 66 19.49 -13.46 1.12
C LEU A 66 18.87 -14.39 0.08
N LEU A 67 17.67 -14.08 -0.41
CA LEU A 67 16.91 -15.02 -1.25
C LEU A 67 17.64 -15.43 -2.52
N PRO A 68 18.22 -14.53 -3.34
CA PRO A 68 18.91 -14.95 -4.56
C PRO A 68 20.10 -15.88 -4.27
N GLN A 69 20.85 -15.60 -3.20
CA GLN A 69 22.07 -16.34 -2.82
C GLN A 69 21.73 -17.72 -2.27
N VAL A 70 20.77 -17.79 -1.36
CA VAL A 70 20.29 -19.04 -0.76
C VAL A 70 19.62 -19.89 -1.84
N TYR A 71 18.76 -19.29 -2.66
CA TYR A 71 18.02 -20.01 -3.71
C TYR A 71 18.95 -20.59 -4.77
N ALA A 72 19.96 -19.85 -5.23
CA ALA A 72 20.94 -20.37 -6.18
C ALA A 72 21.68 -21.62 -5.65
N ARG A 73 22.09 -21.60 -4.38
CA ARG A 73 22.76 -22.75 -3.74
C ARG A 73 21.81 -23.93 -3.53
N LEU A 74 20.57 -23.66 -3.11
CA LEU A 74 19.55 -24.70 -2.91
C LEU A 74 19.17 -25.39 -4.22
N ILE A 75 19.06 -24.67 -5.33
CA ILE A 75 18.76 -25.26 -6.64
C ILE A 75 19.85 -26.23 -7.06
N VAL A 76 21.12 -25.86 -6.90
CA VAL A 76 22.25 -26.73 -7.27
C VAL A 76 22.29 -28.00 -6.41
N ALA A 77 22.00 -27.88 -5.10
CA ALA A 77 22.11 -29.00 -4.17
C ALA A 77 20.89 -29.94 -4.17
N LEU A 78 19.67 -29.40 -4.23
CA LEU A 78 18.42 -30.13 -3.99
C LEU A 78 17.47 -30.11 -5.21
N GLY A 79 17.79 -29.35 -6.25
CA GLY A 79 16.89 -29.08 -7.36
C GLY A 79 15.82 -28.04 -7.03
N TRP A 80 15.20 -27.48 -8.07
CA TRP A 80 14.25 -26.37 -7.93
C TRP A 80 12.98 -26.75 -7.15
N ARG A 81 12.49 -27.99 -7.28
CA ARG A 81 11.26 -28.46 -6.60
C ARG A 81 11.43 -28.49 -5.08
N TRP A 82 12.52 -29.08 -4.59
CA TRP A 82 12.84 -29.09 -3.16
C TRP A 82 13.18 -27.70 -2.63
N SER A 83 13.83 -26.86 -3.45
CA SER A 83 14.08 -25.46 -3.09
C SER A 83 12.79 -24.70 -2.79
N MET A 84 11.75 -24.90 -3.60
CA MET A 84 10.42 -24.29 -3.37
C MET A 84 9.76 -24.79 -2.07
N ARG A 85 9.96 -26.06 -1.70
CA ARG A 85 9.44 -26.62 -0.43
C ARG A 85 10.18 -26.04 0.78
N VAL A 86 11.50 -25.97 0.73
CA VAL A 86 12.29 -25.37 1.84
C VAL A 86 11.86 -23.92 2.08
N MET A 87 11.63 -23.17 1.00
CA MET A 87 11.10 -21.80 1.05
C MET A 87 9.69 -21.71 1.64
N SER A 88 8.82 -22.68 1.35
CA SER A 88 7.46 -22.69 1.88
C SER A 88 7.45 -23.02 3.38
N PHE A 89 8.26 -24.00 3.81
CA PHE A 89 8.43 -24.35 5.22
C PHE A 89 9.08 -23.24 6.03
N SER A 90 10.10 -22.55 5.50
CA SER A 90 10.74 -21.43 6.21
C SER A 90 9.77 -20.26 6.43
N THR A 91 8.92 -19.96 5.45
CA THR A 91 7.88 -18.94 5.56
C THR A 91 6.81 -19.34 6.59
N ALA A 92 6.40 -20.61 6.62
CA ALA A 92 5.46 -21.11 7.62
C ALA A 92 6.04 -21.06 9.04
N PHE A 93 7.31 -21.44 9.21
CA PHE A 93 8.01 -21.36 10.48
C PHE A 93 8.09 -19.92 10.99
N ALA A 94 8.44 -18.96 10.11
CA ALA A 94 8.47 -17.55 10.47
C ALA A 94 7.08 -17.04 10.93
N LEU A 95 6.01 -17.41 10.23
CA LEU A 95 4.64 -17.05 10.62
C LEU A 95 4.27 -17.63 11.98
N LEU A 96 4.54 -18.92 12.22
CA LEU A 96 4.26 -19.58 13.50
C LEU A 96 5.07 -18.98 14.66
N ALA A 97 6.34 -18.63 14.41
CA ALA A 97 7.17 -17.95 15.41
C ALA A 97 6.64 -16.55 15.76
N THR A 98 5.99 -15.86 14.81
CA THR A 98 5.38 -14.54 15.06
C THR A 98 3.97 -14.59 15.66
N ALA A 99 3.26 -15.72 15.52
CA ALA A 99 1.90 -15.89 16.03
C ALA A 99 1.71 -15.56 17.53
N PRO A 100 2.59 -15.98 18.48
CA PRO A 100 2.42 -15.66 19.90
C PRO A 100 2.55 -14.16 20.23
N PHE A 101 3.13 -13.36 19.34
CA PHE A 101 3.27 -11.92 19.52
C PHE A 101 2.02 -11.14 19.08
N PHE A 102 1.13 -11.75 18.31
CA PHE A 102 -0.14 -11.14 17.92
C PHE A 102 -1.16 -11.20 19.07
N ARG A 103 -1.17 -10.17 19.90
CA ARG A 103 -2.27 -9.95 20.86
C ARG A 103 -3.46 -9.32 20.14
N VAL A 104 -4.56 -10.06 20.04
CA VAL A 104 -5.86 -9.53 19.60
C VAL A 104 -6.27 -8.43 20.58
N PRO A 105 -6.47 -7.18 20.14
CA PRO A 105 -6.95 -6.13 21.03
C PRO A 105 -8.30 -6.55 21.60
N LYS A 106 -8.48 -6.44 22.93
CA LYS A 106 -9.81 -6.54 23.54
C LYS A 106 -10.71 -5.52 22.84
N LYS A 107 -11.88 -5.98 22.36
CA LYS A 107 -12.90 -5.14 21.76
C LYS A 107 -13.14 -3.95 22.70
N ALA A 108 -12.78 -2.74 22.29
CA ALA A 108 -13.30 -1.56 22.96
C ALA A 108 -14.82 -1.65 22.83
N GLU A 109 -15.54 -1.54 23.96
CA GLU A 109 -16.99 -1.45 23.95
C GLU A 109 -17.39 -0.43 22.89
N ALA A 110 -18.24 -0.88 21.95
CA ALA A 110 -18.82 0.03 20.99
C ALA A 110 -19.50 1.16 21.77
N PRO A 111 -19.42 2.43 21.32
CA PRO A 111 -20.36 3.43 21.80
C PRO A 111 -21.78 2.86 21.61
N PRO A 112 -22.71 3.09 22.57
CA PRO A 112 -23.99 2.39 22.61
C PRO A 112 -24.65 2.51 21.24
N THR A 113 -24.76 1.37 20.55
CA THR A 113 -25.64 1.21 19.41
C THR A 113 -27.03 1.60 19.90
N LEU A 114 -27.58 2.69 19.36
CA LEU A 114 -29.03 2.88 19.34
C LEU A 114 -29.60 1.60 18.74
N SER A 115 -30.10 0.72 19.60
CA SER A 115 -30.99 -0.35 19.19
C SER A 115 -32.22 0.36 18.66
N VAL A 116 -32.27 0.53 17.34
CA VAL A 116 -33.55 0.61 16.65
C VAL A 116 -34.18 -0.76 16.88
N THR A 117 -34.96 -0.86 17.95
CA THR A 117 -35.97 -1.90 18.08
C THR A 117 -36.88 -1.70 16.89
N VAL A 118 -36.66 -2.50 15.84
CA VAL A 118 -37.70 -2.79 14.86
C VAL A 118 -38.74 -3.57 15.65
N SER A 119 -39.71 -2.86 16.21
CA SER A 119 -40.92 -3.44 16.78
C SER A 119 -41.70 -4.06 15.62
N ASP A 120 -41.63 -5.38 15.56
CA ASP A 120 -42.45 -6.35 14.84
C ASP A 120 -43.59 -5.78 13.96
N GLU A 121 -43.44 -5.95 12.64
CA GLU A 121 -44.59 -6.06 11.74
C GLU A 121 -45.26 -7.42 11.97
N THR A 122 -46.04 -7.59 13.04
CA THR A 122 -47.01 -8.70 13.15
C THR A 122 -48.16 -8.45 14.11
N GLU A 123 -48.84 -7.30 14.02
CA GLU A 123 -50.21 -7.18 14.55
C GLU A 123 -51.13 -6.47 13.56
N LEU A 124 -51.54 -7.24 12.53
CA LEU A 124 -52.74 -6.96 11.76
C LEU A 124 -53.74 -8.09 12.00
N ALA A 125 -54.45 -8.08 13.13
CA ALA A 125 -55.77 -8.73 13.29
C ALA A 125 -56.39 -8.44 14.67
N ARG A 126 -57.62 -7.90 14.63
CA ARG A 126 -58.62 -7.80 15.74
C ARG A 126 -58.30 -6.67 16.73
N GLY A 127 -59.12 -5.63 16.87
CA GLY A 127 -60.58 -5.64 16.96
C GLY A 127 -60.97 -5.70 18.45
N THR A 128 -61.89 -4.82 18.85
CA THR A 128 -62.55 -4.68 20.16
C THR A 128 -61.76 -4.07 21.33
N ASP A 129 -62.08 -2.78 21.57
CA ASP A 129 -62.81 -2.28 22.74
C ASP A 129 -62.33 -2.57 24.18
N LEU A 130 -62.35 -1.47 24.94
CA LEU A 130 -62.54 -1.36 26.39
C LEU A 130 -61.39 -1.85 27.28
N PHE A 131 -60.72 -0.92 27.98
CA PHE A 131 -61.15 -0.44 29.30
C PHE A 131 -60.19 0.65 29.79
N VAL A 132 -60.74 1.85 29.98
CA VAL A 132 -60.17 2.94 30.76
C VAL A 132 -60.46 2.64 32.23
N THR A 133 -59.43 2.57 33.08
CA THR A 133 -59.58 2.80 34.52
C THR A 133 -58.31 3.43 35.10
N SER A 134 -58.39 4.72 35.43
CA SER A 134 -58.18 5.28 36.78
C SER A 134 -58.06 6.81 36.71
N ASP A 135 -59.15 7.49 37.07
CA ASP A 135 -59.14 8.87 37.59
C ASP A 135 -58.58 8.88 39.04
N PRO A 136 -58.46 10.03 39.71
CA PRO A 136 -57.78 11.28 39.35
C PRO A 136 -56.77 11.65 40.48
N VAL A 137 -55.97 12.72 40.33
CA VAL A 137 -55.66 13.70 41.39
C VAL A 137 -54.68 14.76 40.88
N GLU A 138 -55.07 16.01 41.14
CA GLU A 138 -54.42 17.30 40.93
C GLU A 138 -52.95 17.33 41.41
N THR A 139 -52.04 18.19 40.96
CA THR A 139 -52.12 19.65 41.12
C THR A 139 -50.91 20.33 40.43
N SER A 140 -51.18 21.54 39.89
CA SER A 140 -50.29 22.70 39.87
C SER A 140 -49.01 22.73 39.00
N ALA A 141 -49.18 23.32 37.82
CA ALA A 141 -48.48 24.50 37.29
C ALA A 141 -46.98 24.73 37.63
N VAL A 142 -46.17 24.96 36.59
CA VAL A 142 -45.64 26.29 36.19
C VAL A 142 -44.54 26.14 35.12
N HIS A 143 -44.63 26.97 34.06
CA HIS A 143 -43.65 27.31 33.00
C HIS A 143 -43.60 26.49 31.70
N GLN A 144 -44.32 26.98 30.68
CA GLN A 144 -43.78 27.16 29.33
C GLN A 144 -42.97 28.48 29.29
N PRO A 145 -41.93 28.60 28.44
CA PRO A 145 -42.20 29.28 27.18
C PRO A 145 -41.43 28.75 25.95
N SER A 146 -42.12 28.88 24.82
CA SER A 146 -41.63 29.28 23.48
C SER A 146 -40.63 28.40 22.73
N THR A 147 -41.18 27.73 21.74
CA THR A 147 -40.60 27.44 20.42
C THR A 147 -39.83 28.62 19.82
N VAL A 148 -38.50 28.50 19.70
CA VAL A 148 -37.70 29.20 18.69
C VAL A 148 -36.60 28.24 18.20
N ALA A 149 -36.79 27.77 16.97
CA ALA A 149 -35.79 27.29 16.01
C ALA A 149 -34.79 26.22 16.48
N GLU A 150 -35.24 24.96 16.50
CA GLU A 150 -34.38 23.80 16.24
C GLU A 150 -33.96 23.80 14.76
N ASP A 151 -32.96 24.62 14.41
CA ASP A 151 -32.27 24.54 13.12
C ASP A 151 -30.78 24.36 13.41
N GLU A 152 -30.36 23.11 13.65
CA GLU A 152 -29.00 22.59 13.41
C GLU A 152 -28.83 21.19 14.02
N ARG A 153 -29.51 20.19 13.45
CA ARG A 153 -29.10 18.78 13.56
C ARG A 153 -29.66 17.93 12.43
N ARG A 154 -29.54 18.43 11.18
CA ARG A 154 -29.59 17.55 10.01
C ARG A 154 -28.30 16.71 9.99
N SER A 155 -28.36 15.52 10.59
CA SER A 155 -27.56 14.40 10.12
C SER A 155 -27.77 14.28 8.60
N PRO A 156 -26.73 14.27 7.75
CA PRO A 156 -26.91 14.07 6.32
C PRO A 156 -27.26 12.61 6.03
N GLU A 157 -28.43 12.17 6.48
CA GLU A 157 -29.10 10.95 6.02
C GLU A 157 -29.46 11.16 4.55
N GLY A 158 -28.65 10.56 3.66
CA GLY A 158 -28.85 10.65 2.21
C GLY A 158 -27.63 11.06 1.39
N GLN A 159 -26.43 11.22 1.98
CA GLN A 159 -25.23 11.30 1.16
C GLN A 159 -24.92 9.93 0.55
N SER A 160 -25.09 9.83 -0.77
CA SER A 160 -24.92 8.58 -1.52
C SER A 160 -23.58 7.90 -1.19
N CYS A 161 -23.61 6.57 -0.99
CA CYS A 161 -22.45 5.73 -0.67
C CYS A 161 -21.25 6.00 -1.62
N TRP A 162 -21.51 6.44 -2.85
CA TRP A 162 -20.50 6.81 -3.85
C TRP A 162 -19.64 8.01 -3.46
N ARG A 163 -20.16 8.98 -2.69
CA ARG A 163 -19.35 10.11 -2.20
C ARG A 163 -18.33 9.71 -1.13
N GLN A 164 -18.50 8.54 -0.52
CA GLN A 164 -17.56 7.99 0.46
C GLN A 164 -16.48 7.10 -0.19
N PHE A 165 -16.61 6.76 -1.48
CA PHE A 165 -15.64 5.94 -2.17
C PHE A 165 -14.32 6.70 -2.41
N PRO A 166 -13.14 6.12 -2.13
CA PRO A 166 -11.86 6.82 -2.21
C PRO A 166 -11.63 7.53 -3.55
N CYS A 167 -11.98 6.89 -4.68
CA CYS A 167 -11.75 7.47 -6.01
C CYS A 167 -12.64 8.68 -6.34
N ALA A 168 -13.68 8.97 -5.54
CA ALA A 168 -14.45 10.19 -5.68
C ALA A 168 -13.67 11.43 -5.18
N ASP A 169 -12.69 11.25 -4.28
CA ASP A 169 -11.78 12.33 -3.92
C ASP A 169 -10.70 12.49 -4.99
N PRO A 170 -10.63 13.64 -5.70
CA PRO A 170 -9.63 13.87 -6.74
C PRO A 170 -8.19 13.74 -6.24
N ARG A 171 -7.94 13.97 -4.94
CA ARG A 171 -6.61 13.74 -4.33
C ARG A 171 -6.23 12.26 -4.38
N PHE A 172 -7.16 11.39 -4.02
CA PHE A 172 -6.92 9.94 -4.07
C PHE A 172 -6.89 9.41 -5.49
N ALA A 173 -7.72 9.95 -6.40
CA ALA A 173 -7.65 9.60 -7.81
C ALA A 173 -6.25 9.89 -8.39
N CYS A 174 -5.65 11.05 -8.08
CA CYS A 174 -4.26 11.36 -8.48
C CYS A 174 -3.26 10.39 -7.86
N TRP A 175 -3.42 10.05 -6.57
CA TRP A 175 -2.57 9.05 -5.90
C TRP A 175 -2.67 7.67 -6.58
N TRP A 176 -3.88 7.24 -6.89
CA TRP A 176 -4.15 5.95 -7.53
C TRP A 176 -3.57 5.89 -8.94
N LEU A 177 -3.73 6.96 -9.73
CA LEU A 177 -3.11 7.08 -11.05
C LEU A 177 -1.58 7.10 -10.98
N ASN A 178 -0.99 7.78 -9.99
CA ASN A 178 0.45 7.69 -9.74
C ASN A 178 0.87 6.24 -9.50
N MET A 179 0.17 5.50 -8.62
CA MET A 179 0.48 4.10 -8.33
C MET A 179 0.34 3.21 -9.58
N LEU A 180 -0.70 3.41 -10.38
CA LEU A 180 -0.90 2.66 -11.62
C LEU A 180 0.27 2.88 -12.60
N VAL A 181 0.52 4.14 -12.98
CA VAL A 181 1.52 4.50 -14.00
C VAL A 181 2.95 4.29 -13.51
N CYS A 182 3.22 4.49 -12.22
CA CYS A 182 4.54 4.23 -11.68
C CYS A 182 4.85 2.73 -11.71
N PHE A 183 3.90 1.88 -11.32
CA PHE A 183 4.15 0.44 -11.19
C PHE A 183 4.18 -0.33 -12.51
N THR A 184 3.73 0.26 -13.62
CA THR A 184 3.99 -0.30 -14.97
C THR A 184 5.48 -0.31 -15.31
N GLY A 185 6.23 0.73 -14.91
CA GLY A 185 7.68 0.83 -15.14
C GLY A 185 8.55 0.30 -13.99
N TYR A 186 8.07 0.41 -12.76
CA TYR A 186 8.84 0.16 -11.53
C TYR A 186 9.51 -1.23 -11.45
N PHE A 187 8.84 -2.28 -11.93
CA PHE A 187 9.35 -3.65 -11.83
C PHE A 187 10.36 -4.00 -12.94
N ALA A 188 10.55 -3.15 -13.95
CA ALA A 188 11.41 -3.44 -15.09
C ALA A 188 12.85 -3.78 -14.69
N PRO A 189 13.54 -2.98 -13.84
CA PRO A 189 14.91 -3.31 -13.48
C PRO A 189 15.00 -4.65 -12.75
N ALA A 190 14.08 -4.94 -11.84
CA ALA A 190 14.10 -6.22 -11.12
C ALA A 190 13.87 -7.42 -12.06
N ALA A 191 12.98 -7.29 -13.04
CA ALA A 191 12.62 -8.34 -13.99
C ALA A 191 13.70 -8.60 -15.04
N PHE A 192 14.34 -7.54 -15.56
CA PHE A 192 15.24 -7.64 -16.72
C PHE A 192 16.73 -7.55 -16.37
N LEU A 193 17.12 -7.17 -15.14
CA LEU A 193 18.53 -6.98 -14.75
C LEU A 193 19.40 -8.21 -15.03
N ALA A 194 18.96 -9.41 -14.62
CA ALA A 194 19.75 -10.63 -14.82
C ALA A 194 19.95 -10.94 -16.31
N GLU A 195 18.89 -10.84 -17.11
CA GLU A 195 18.96 -11.13 -18.55
C GLU A 195 19.76 -10.05 -19.28
N PHE A 196 19.60 -8.77 -18.94
CA PHE A 196 20.42 -7.67 -19.45
C PHE A 196 21.91 -7.88 -19.13
N ALA A 197 22.25 -8.18 -17.88
CA ALA A 197 23.64 -8.39 -17.47
C ALA A 197 24.27 -9.60 -18.18
N LYS A 198 23.49 -10.64 -18.44
CA LYS A 198 23.95 -11.83 -19.17
C LYS A 198 24.13 -11.56 -20.66
N THR A 199 23.13 -10.95 -21.30
CA THR A 199 23.08 -10.82 -22.78
C THR A 199 23.88 -9.64 -23.32
N GLU A 200 23.81 -8.48 -22.67
CA GLU A 200 24.46 -7.25 -23.14
C GLU A 200 25.86 -7.07 -22.56
N LEU A 201 26.10 -7.55 -21.32
CA LEU A 201 27.39 -7.39 -20.63
C LEU A 201 28.21 -8.68 -20.56
N GLY A 202 27.65 -9.82 -20.95
CA GLY A 202 28.35 -11.12 -20.90
C GLY A 202 28.78 -11.53 -19.49
N LEU A 203 28.05 -11.08 -18.45
CA LEU A 203 28.43 -11.31 -17.06
C LEU A 203 27.91 -12.64 -16.51
N ASP A 204 28.71 -13.24 -15.64
CA ASP A 204 28.38 -14.48 -14.95
C ASP A 204 27.22 -14.31 -13.93
N PRO A 205 26.54 -15.42 -13.56
CA PRO A 205 25.49 -15.43 -12.55
C PRO A 205 25.83 -14.79 -11.21
N SER A 206 27.09 -14.93 -10.78
CA SER A 206 27.59 -14.33 -9.54
C SER A 206 27.58 -12.80 -9.57
N ALA A 207 27.81 -12.18 -10.74
CA ALA A 207 27.88 -10.74 -10.90
C ALA A 207 26.52 -10.07 -10.72
N TYR A 208 25.49 -10.51 -11.44
CA TYR A 208 24.15 -9.94 -11.27
C TYR A 208 23.48 -10.35 -9.95
N ALA A 209 23.83 -11.52 -9.38
CA ALA A 209 23.42 -11.87 -8.02
C ALA A 209 23.98 -10.87 -6.98
N SER A 210 25.23 -10.44 -7.15
CA SER A 210 25.86 -9.39 -6.31
C SER A 210 25.18 -8.03 -6.47
N ALA A 211 24.73 -7.68 -7.68
CA ALA A 211 23.94 -6.47 -7.93
C ALA A 211 22.58 -6.49 -7.21
N TYR A 212 21.85 -7.62 -7.20
CA TYR A 212 20.63 -7.76 -6.39
C TYR A 212 20.91 -7.62 -4.89
N THR A 213 22.01 -8.20 -4.41
CA THR A 213 22.45 -8.02 -3.02
C THR A 213 22.72 -6.53 -2.72
N ALA A 214 23.38 -5.81 -3.62
CA ALA A 214 23.64 -4.36 -3.48
C ALA A 214 22.35 -3.53 -3.41
N ILE A 215 21.33 -3.86 -4.22
CA ILE A 215 19.98 -3.27 -4.14
C ILE A 215 19.38 -3.49 -2.75
N GLY A 216 19.46 -4.73 -2.25
CA GLY A 216 18.96 -5.07 -0.93
C GLY A 216 19.65 -4.29 0.19
N VAL A 217 20.98 -4.15 0.13
CA VAL A 217 21.76 -3.37 1.12
C VAL A 217 21.36 -1.90 1.10
N GLY A 218 21.32 -1.25 -0.07
CA GLY A 218 20.89 0.15 -0.17
C GLY A 218 19.46 0.36 0.35
N GLY A 219 18.55 -0.55 0.01
CA GLY A 219 17.17 -0.51 0.53
C GLY A 219 17.09 -0.71 2.03
N LEU A 220 17.94 -1.57 2.62
CA LEU A 220 18.01 -1.78 4.06
C LEU A 220 18.51 -0.52 4.77
N THR A 221 19.60 0.09 4.28
CA THR A 221 20.20 1.28 4.88
C THR A 221 19.18 2.42 4.97
N THR A 222 18.51 2.76 3.87
CA THR A 222 17.51 3.85 3.90
C THR A 222 16.29 3.54 4.75
N ARG A 223 15.89 2.28 4.89
CA ARG A 223 14.78 1.89 5.77
C ARG A 223 15.13 2.01 7.25
N LEU A 224 16.36 1.64 7.65
CA LEU A 224 16.84 1.81 9.02
C LEU A 224 16.89 3.28 9.45
N PHE A 225 17.29 4.17 8.53
CA PHE A 225 17.38 5.61 8.78
C PHE A 225 16.16 6.40 8.31
N LEU A 226 15.04 5.74 7.97
CA LEU A 226 13.90 6.38 7.30
C LEU A 226 13.31 7.53 8.11
N GLY A 227 13.18 7.38 9.43
CA GLY A 227 12.68 8.44 10.31
C GLY A 227 13.55 9.70 10.30
N PHE A 228 14.88 9.53 10.31
CA PHE A 228 15.84 10.63 10.25
C PHE A 228 15.80 11.34 8.89
N ILE A 229 15.74 10.58 7.79
CA ILE A 229 15.64 11.12 6.43
C ILE A 229 14.35 11.93 6.28
N VAL A 230 13.22 11.40 6.74
CA VAL A 230 11.92 12.11 6.73
C VAL A 230 11.96 13.39 7.55
N GLY A 231 12.60 13.37 8.72
CA GLY A 231 12.80 14.55 9.56
C GLY A 231 13.61 15.65 8.87
N LYS A 232 14.75 15.30 8.24
CA LYS A 232 15.61 16.28 7.55
C LYS A 232 15.04 16.79 6.22
N CYS A 233 14.34 15.94 5.48
CA CYS A 233 13.84 16.29 4.15
C CYS A 233 12.47 16.98 4.16
N GLY A 234 11.92 17.31 5.35
CA GLY A 234 10.68 18.07 5.49
C GLY A 234 9.41 17.26 5.24
N GLY A 235 9.40 15.98 5.62
CA GLY A 235 8.20 15.14 5.66
C GLY A 235 8.20 13.96 4.65
N PRO A 236 7.34 12.95 4.88
CA PRO A 236 7.38 11.70 4.13
C PRO A 236 6.98 11.87 2.67
N ARG A 237 6.10 12.83 2.35
CA ARG A 237 5.70 13.13 0.97
C ARG A 237 6.87 13.61 0.10
N ARG A 238 7.76 14.44 0.65
CA ARG A 238 8.95 14.95 -0.08
C ARG A 238 9.96 13.84 -0.30
N VAL A 239 10.20 13.01 0.71
CA VAL A 239 11.08 11.84 0.60
C VAL A 239 10.55 10.86 -0.43
N HIS A 240 9.27 10.50 -0.38
CA HIS A 240 8.65 9.59 -1.34
C HIS A 240 8.75 10.12 -2.78
N PHE A 241 8.47 11.41 -3.00
CA PHE A 241 8.61 12.05 -4.31
C PHE A 241 10.06 12.02 -4.81
N GLY A 242 11.03 12.42 -3.97
CA GLY A 242 12.45 12.38 -4.33
C GLY A 242 12.95 10.96 -4.62
N SER A 243 12.52 9.98 -3.83
CA SER A 243 12.80 8.56 -4.03
C SER A 243 12.22 8.02 -5.34
N GLN A 244 10.99 8.41 -5.71
CA GLN A 244 10.37 8.04 -6.98
C GLN A 244 11.13 8.64 -8.17
N LEU A 245 11.55 9.89 -8.10
CA LEU A 245 12.36 10.50 -9.16
C LEU A 245 13.72 9.82 -9.29
N ALA A 246 14.39 9.58 -8.15
CA ALA A 246 15.68 8.89 -8.15
C ALA A 246 15.58 7.47 -8.72
N SER A 247 14.53 6.70 -8.37
CA SER A 247 14.35 5.35 -8.92
C SER A 247 14.05 5.37 -10.42
N GLY A 248 13.27 6.34 -10.90
CA GLY A 248 13.01 6.54 -12.33
C GLY A 248 14.28 6.89 -13.11
N VAL A 249 15.07 7.85 -12.64
CA VAL A 249 16.36 8.23 -13.26
C VAL A 249 17.32 7.04 -13.28
N LEU A 250 17.46 6.33 -12.15
CA LEU A 250 18.34 5.17 -12.08
C LEU A 250 17.87 4.05 -13.00
N THR A 251 16.56 3.86 -13.18
CA THR A 251 16.02 2.92 -14.17
C THR A 251 16.45 3.28 -15.58
N VAL A 252 16.38 4.57 -15.95
CA VAL A 252 16.88 5.04 -17.25
C VAL A 252 18.39 4.83 -17.35
N LEU A 253 19.17 5.00 -16.29
CA LEU A 253 20.63 4.86 -16.33
C LEU A 253 21.15 3.41 -16.35
N LEU A 254 20.30 2.41 -16.05
CA LEU A 254 20.72 1.00 -15.99
C LEU A 254 21.44 0.51 -17.26
N PRO A 255 20.97 0.78 -18.50
CA PRO A 255 21.65 0.33 -19.72
C PRO A 255 23.04 0.92 -19.95
N TRP A 256 23.46 1.93 -19.18
CA TRP A 256 24.79 2.52 -19.25
C TRP A 256 25.79 1.84 -18.32
N CYS A 257 25.38 0.82 -17.56
CA CYS A 257 26.33 -0.01 -16.84
C CYS A 257 27.16 -0.83 -17.84
N TRP A 258 28.48 -0.90 -17.65
CA TRP A 258 29.42 -1.54 -18.59
C TRP A 258 30.19 -2.72 -18.01
N ASN A 259 30.12 -2.93 -16.68
CA ASN A 259 30.77 -4.04 -15.99
C ASN A 259 30.09 -4.38 -14.65
N SER A 260 30.54 -5.45 -14.00
CA SER A 260 30.03 -5.88 -12.69
C SER A 260 30.10 -4.77 -11.62
N ALA A 261 31.20 -4.01 -11.55
CA ALA A 261 31.35 -2.93 -10.57
C ALA A 261 30.31 -1.81 -10.77
N SER A 262 30.08 -1.40 -12.01
CA SER A 262 29.06 -0.39 -12.35
C SER A 262 27.65 -0.84 -11.98
N LEU A 263 27.33 -2.14 -12.17
CA LEU A 263 26.05 -2.71 -11.74
C LEU A 263 25.88 -2.73 -10.23
N ILE A 264 26.95 -3.00 -9.48
CA ILE A 264 26.92 -2.98 -8.01
C ILE A 264 26.69 -1.55 -7.52
N VAL A 265 27.43 -0.57 -8.05
CA VAL A 265 27.26 0.85 -7.72
C VAL A 265 25.84 1.30 -8.05
N TRP A 266 25.37 1.02 -9.26
CA TRP A 266 23.99 1.31 -9.67
C TRP A 266 22.98 0.64 -8.73
N GLY A 267 23.18 -0.64 -8.41
CA GLY A 267 22.31 -1.42 -7.54
C GLY A 267 22.20 -0.81 -6.15
N THR A 268 23.31 -0.37 -5.55
CA THR A 268 23.31 0.34 -4.26
C THR A 268 22.45 1.60 -4.32
N PHE A 269 22.66 2.48 -5.31
CA PHE A 269 21.87 3.71 -5.42
C PHE A 269 20.40 3.45 -5.73
N TYR A 270 20.10 2.45 -6.57
CA TYR A 270 18.74 2.03 -6.88
C TYR A 270 18.02 1.50 -5.63
N GLY A 271 18.72 0.71 -4.83
CA GLY A 271 18.27 0.26 -3.52
C GLY A 271 17.96 1.41 -2.55
N LEU A 272 18.88 2.37 -2.43
CA LEU A 272 18.70 3.58 -1.61
C LEU A 272 17.44 4.35 -2.06
N ALA A 273 17.21 4.50 -3.37
CA ALA A 273 16.04 5.20 -3.89
C ALA A 273 14.72 4.46 -3.58
N ILE A 274 14.68 3.14 -3.75
CA ILE A 274 13.46 2.34 -3.58
C ILE A 274 13.07 2.16 -2.11
N GLY A 275 14.02 2.12 -1.19
CA GLY A 275 13.80 1.85 0.23
C GLY A 275 12.65 2.69 0.82
N PRO A 276 12.73 4.03 0.77
CA PRO A 276 11.67 4.93 1.23
C PRO A 276 10.43 4.92 0.34
N PHE A 277 10.60 4.71 -0.98
CA PHE A 277 9.50 4.76 -1.95
C PHE A 277 8.35 3.82 -1.55
N ILE A 278 8.64 2.55 -1.28
CA ILE A 278 7.61 1.57 -0.90
C ILE A 278 7.15 1.77 0.55
N ALA A 279 8.09 2.05 1.47
CA ALA A 279 7.79 2.11 2.90
C ALA A 279 6.82 3.25 3.24
N LEU A 280 6.96 4.41 2.59
CA LEU A 280 6.20 5.61 2.95
C LEU A 280 4.75 5.63 2.43
N VAL A 281 4.36 4.71 1.54
CA VAL A 281 2.98 4.63 0.98
C VAL A 281 1.93 4.62 2.09
N SER A 282 2.11 3.77 3.11
CA SER A 282 1.16 3.65 4.23
C SER A 282 1.14 4.88 5.14
N VAL A 283 2.31 5.49 5.38
CA VAL A 283 2.46 6.70 6.18
C VAL A 283 1.74 7.86 5.49
N ILE A 284 1.99 8.06 4.19
CA ILE A 284 1.39 9.14 3.40
C ILE A 284 -0.12 9.00 3.33
N LEU A 285 -0.65 7.80 3.10
CA LEU A 285 -2.10 7.59 3.10
C LEU A 285 -2.72 7.88 4.47
N SER A 286 -2.01 7.55 5.57
CA SER A 286 -2.47 7.88 6.93
C SER A 286 -2.44 9.38 7.22
N GLU A 287 -1.51 10.14 6.61
CA GLU A 287 -1.43 11.60 6.75
C GLU A 287 -2.46 12.33 5.87
N LEU A 288 -2.77 11.79 4.69
CA LEU A 288 -3.71 12.42 3.75
C LEU A 288 -5.18 12.21 4.13
N PHE A 289 -5.51 11.00 4.60
CA PHE A 289 -6.90 10.55 4.76
C PHE A 289 -7.24 10.11 6.20
N GLY A 290 -6.25 10.10 7.09
CA GLY A 290 -6.42 9.64 8.47
C GLY A 290 -6.21 8.13 8.64
N THR A 291 -6.19 7.69 9.89
CA THR A 291 -5.92 6.29 10.26
C THR A 291 -7.15 5.39 10.24
N ASP A 292 -8.35 5.96 10.38
CA ASP A 292 -9.59 5.19 10.56
C ASP A 292 -10.02 4.50 9.25
N VAL A 293 -9.86 5.20 8.13
CA VAL A 293 -10.15 4.71 6.78
C VAL A 293 -8.91 4.15 6.08
N LEU A 294 -7.76 4.10 6.76
CA LEU A 294 -6.49 3.66 6.19
C LEU A 294 -6.53 2.25 5.56
N PRO A 295 -7.19 1.23 6.15
CA PRO A 295 -7.29 -0.08 5.51
C PRO A 295 -7.95 -0.01 4.13
N LEU A 296 -9.03 0.77 4.00
CA LEU A 296 -9.77 0.96 2.74
C LEU A 296 -8.91 1.68 1.70
N TYR A 297 -8.35 2.84 2.06
CA TYR A 297 -7.55 3.65 1.14
C TYR A 297 -6.28 2.93 0.70
N HIS A 298 -5.59 2.26 1.61
CA HIS A 298 -4.39 1.49 1.27
C HIS A 298 -4.75 0.25 0.44
N GLY A 299 -5.87 -0.43 0.73
CA GLY A 299 -6.36 -1.54 -0.09
C GLY A 299 -6.68 -1.13 -1.53
N VAL A 300 -7.50 -0.09 -1.71
CA VAL A 300 -7.84 0.44 -3.05
C VAL A 300 -6.59 0.99 -3.75
N SER A 301 -5.65 1.61 -3.03
CA SER A 301 -4.37 2.04 -3.61
C SER A 301 -3.56 0.87 -4.18
N ARG A 302 -3.66 -0.33 -3.60
CA ARG A 302 -2.93 -1.51 -4.08
C ARG A 302 -3.51 -2.10 -5.36
N THR A 303 -4.77 -1.83 -5.70
CA THR A 303 -5.32 -2.27 -6.99
C THR A 303 -4.61 -1.59 -8.16
N GLY A 304 -4.27 -0.31 -8.02
CA GLY A 304 -3.45 0.42 -9.02
C GLY A 304 -2.07 -0.21 -9.19
N VAL A 305 -1.41 -0.55 -8.08
CA VAL A 305 -0.12 -1.26 -8.09
C VAL A 305 -0.22 -2.61 -8.81
N SER A 306 -1.26 -3.39 -8.50
CA SER A 306 -1.47 -4.71 -9.11
C SER A 306 -1.73 -4.63 -10.60
N LEU A 307 -2.59 -3.69 -11.05
CA LEU A 307 -2.84 -3.46 -12.47
C LEU A 307 -1.57 -3.01 -13.21
N GLY A 308 -0.82 -2.08 -12.63
CA GLY A 308 0.44 -1.62 -13.20
C GLY A 308 1.44 -2.77 -13.35
N THR A 309 1.59 -3.59 -12.32
CA THR A 309 2.51 -4.73 -12.32
C THR A 309 2.04 -5.87 -13.22
N PHE A 310 0.74 -6.02 -13.44
CA PHE A 310 0.19 -7.01 -14.38
C PHE A 310 0.46 -6.60 -15.83
N ILE A 311 0.27 -5.32 -16.15
CA ILE A 311 0.41 -4.77 -17.50
C ILE A 311 1.89 -4.50 -17.86
N GLY A 312 2.68 -4.05 -16.89
CA GLY A 312 4.04 -3.56 -17.10
C GLY A 312 5.01 -4.56 -17.76
N PRO A 313 5.29 -5.73 -17.14
CA PRO A 313 6.28 -6.67 -17.66
C PRO A 313 5.99 -7.16 -19.10
N PRO A 314 4.74 -7.54 -19.48
CA PRO A 314 4.43 -7.85 -20.87
C PRO A 314 4.69 -6.69 -21.83
N LEU A 315 4.26 -5.46 -21.49
CA LEU A 315 4.47 -4.29 -22.33
C LEU A 315 5.96 -3.99 -22.53
N ILE A 316 6.74 -3.99 -21.43
CA ILE A 316 8.17 -3.71 -21.49
C ILE A 316 8.90 -4.82 -22.26
N SER A 317 8.49 -6.09 -22.08
CA SER A 317 9.05 -7.22 -22.83
C SER A 317 8.85 -7.09 -24.35
N LEU A 318 7.69 -6.58 -24.80
CA LEU A 318 7.46 -6.28 -26.22
C LEU A 318 8.43 -5.21 -26.74
N VAL A 319 8.72 -4.19 -25.93
CA VAL A 319 9.69 -3.16 -26.28
C VAL A 319 11.12 -3.73 -26.32
N VAL A 320 11.48 -4.63 -25.40
CA VAL A 320 12.78 -5.33 -25.44
C VAL A 320 12.93 -6.08 -26.77
N GLN A 321 11.88 -6.79 -27.21
CA GLN A 321 11.90 -7.54 -28.46
C GLN A 321 11.98 -6.64 -29.70
N ALA A 322 11.34 -5.46 -29.67
CA ALA A 322 11.28 -4.56 -30.82
C ALA A 322 12.48 -3.59 -30.93
N ALA A 323 13.01 -3.12 -29.80
CA ALA A 323 13.96 -2.00 -29.73
C ALA A 323 15.11 -2.20 -28.72
N GLY A 324 15.21 -3.39 -28.11
CA GLY A 324 16.28 -3.75 -27.18
C GLY A 324 16.12 -3.19 -25.76
N TYR A 325 17.03 -3.58 -24.87
CA TYR A 325 16.97 -3.23 -23.44
C TYR A 325 17.08 -1.73 -23.17
N ARG A 326 17.86 -1.00 -23.98
CA ARG A 326 18.06 0.45 -23.81
C ARG A 326 16.74 1.21 -23.93
N ALA A 327 15.97 0.94 -24.99
CA ALA A 327 14.67 1.55 -25.20
C ALA A 327 13.65 1.12 -24.14
N ALA A 328 13.61 -0.17 -23.81
CA ALA A 328 12.70 -0.73 -22.82
C ALA A 328 12.89 -0.13 -21.43
N LEU A 329 14.13 -0.03 -20.97
CA LEU A 329 14.47 0.54 -19.66
C LEU A 329 14.32 2.07 -19.63
N ALA A 330 14.60 2.76 -20.75
CA ALA A 330 14.31 4.19 -20.87
C ALA A 330 12.80 4.48 -20.77
N ILE A 331 11.96 3.68 -21.44
CA ILE A 331 10.49 3.81 -21.36
C ILE A 331 10.01 3.49 -19.94
N ALA A 332 10.49 2.40 -19.33
CA ALA A 332 10.13 2.03 -17.96
C ALA A 332 10.48 3.14 -16.95
N GLY A 333 11.69 3.71 -17.02
CA GLY A 333 12.10 4.81 -16.15
C GLY A 333 11.31 6.08 -16.42
N SER A 334 11.01 6.38 -17.68
CA SER A 334 10.16 7.52 -18.06
C SER A 334 8.75 7.41 -17.50
N LEU A 335 8.14 6.21 -17.49
CA LEU A 335 6.83 5.99 -16.87
C LEU A 335 6.85 6.29 -15.36
N VAL A 336 7.89 5.84 -14.65
CA VAL A 336 8.09 6.13 -13.22
C VAL A 336 8.21 7.64 -12.96
N LEU A 337 8.95 8.35 -13.82
CA LEU A 337 9.14 9.81 -13.74
C LEU A 337 7.85 10.57 -14.06
N CYS A 338 7.16 10.22 -15.15
CA CYS A 338 5.91 10.84 -15.56
C CYS A 338 4.81 10.66 -14.51
N ALA A 339 4.78 9.51 -13.82
CA ALA A 339 3.84 9.28 -12.74
C ALA A 339 3.97 10.31 -11.60
N ALA A 340 5.18 10.85 -11.36
CA ALA A 340 5.41 11.88 -10.35
C ALA A 340 4.62 13.17 -10.63
N GLY A 341 4.22 13.42 -11.89
CA GLY A 341 3.32 14.50 -12.28
C GLY A 341 1.98 14.44 -11.56
N PHE A 342 1.44 13.26 -11.30
CA PHE A 342 0.20 13.10 -10.54
C PHE A 342 0.36 13.48 -9.06
N LEU A 343 1.55 13.29 -8.47
CA LEU A 343 1.84 13.76 -7.10
C LEU A 343 1.94 15.28 -7.03
N ILE A 344 2.46 15.92 -8.09
CA ILE A 344 2.46 17.38 -8.22
C ILE A 344 1.02 17.89 -8.34
N LEU A 345 0.21 17.28 -9.20
CA LEU A 345 -1.21 17.63 -9.37
C LEU A 345 -2.00 17.47 -8.06
N LEU A 346 -1.78 16.38 -7.33
CA LEU A 346 -2.36 16.17 -5.99
C LEU A 346 -2.04 17.35 -5.06
N ARG A 347 -0.79 17.81 -5.04
CA ARG A 347 -0.36 18.95 -4.23
C ARG A 347 -1.01 20.28 -4.67
N VAL A 348 -1.21 20.47 -5.97
CA VAL A 348 -1.91 21.66 -6.51
C VAL A 348 -3.37 21.66 -6.06
N ILE A 349 -4.06 20.52 -6.14
CA ILE A 349 -5.45 20.36 -5.70
C ILE A 349 -5.60 20.67 -4.20
N GLU A 350 -4.67 20.20 -3.37
CA GLU A 350 -4.67 20.53 -1.93
C GLU A 350 -4.51 22.02 -1.67
N LYS A 351 -3.57 22.68 -2.36
CA LYS A 351 -3.36 24.13 -2.23
C LYS A 351 -4.59 24.93 -2.67
N SER A 352 -5.22 24.55 -3.78
CA SER A 352 -6.42 25.22 -4.30
C SER A 352 -7.59 25.11 -3.30
N ARG A 353 -7.80 23.93 -2.71
CA ARG A 353 -8.83 23.73 -1.67
C ARG A 353 -8.54 24.50 -0.38
N ALA A 354 -7.26 24.63 0.01
CA ALA A 354 -6.87 25.43 1.17
C ALA A 354 -7.11 26.93 0.94
N GLY A 355 -6.76 27.44 -0.26
CA GLY A 355 -7.00 28.84 -0.64
C GLY A 355 -8.48 29.19 -0.76
N GLY A 356 -9.30 28.28 -1.29
CA GLY A 356 -10.76 28.47 -1.39
C GLY A 356 -11.46 28.58 -0.03
N ARG A 357 -10.99 27.82 0.99
CA ARG A 357 -11.51 27.93 2.36
C ARG A 357 -11.11 29.21 3.08
N ALA A 358 -9.92 29.74 2.79
CA ALA A 358 -9.48 31.03 3.35
C ALA A 358 -10.27 32.22 2.75
N GLY A 359 -10.69 32.13 1.48
CA GLY A 359 -11.50 33.16 0.82
C GLY A 359 -12.97 33.21 1.25
N THR A 360 -13.51 32.13 1.84
CA THR A 360 -14.91 32.09 2.32
C THR A 360 -15.12 32.64 3.72
N VAL A 361 -14.05 32.91 4.49
CA VAL A 361 -14.15 33.44 5.87
C VAL A 361 -14.04 34.98 5.91
N SER A 362 -13.67 35.65 4.80
CA SER A 362 -13.59 37.12 4.75
C SER A 362 -14.92 37.83 4.46
N GLY A 363 -16.06 37.17 4.69
CA GLY A 363 -17.40 37.66 4.36
C GLY A 363 -18.26 38.10 5.56
N GLN A 364 -17.70 38.22 6.76
CA GLN A 364 -18.41 38.86 7.88
C GLN A 364 -17.83 40.25 8.11
N PRO A 365 -18.64 41.33 8.00
CA PRO A 365 -18.19 42.66 8.38
C PRO A 365 -18.03 42.66 9.89
N LEU A 366 -16.80 42.89 10.35
CA LEU A 366 -16.55 43.31 11.72
C LEU A 366 -17.15 44.72 11.88
N LEU A 367 -18.30 44.78 12.54
CA LEU A 367 -18.75 45.92 13.33
C LEU A 367 -18.83 45.48 14.79
#